data_AF-A0A7J3M2E3-F1
#
_entry.id   AF-A0A7J3M2E3-F1
#
_cell.length_a   1.000
_cell.length_b   1.000
_cell.length_c   1.000
_cell.angle_alpha   90.00
_cell.angle_beta   90.00
_cell.angle_gamma   90.00
#
_symmetry.space_group_name_H-M   'P 1'
#
loop_
_entity.id
_entity.type
_entity.pdbx_description
1 polymer ?
#
loop_
_entity_poly.entity_id
_entity_poly.type
_entity_poly.pdbx_seq_one_letter_code
_entity_poly.pdbx_strand_id
1 'polypeptide(L)'
;MKEEIKKELETLKMMIKNWKESYKEIGGIDSLEDFRFEIDEIVYPYLRNLYITGHITFEELQEFMRFCDEELSQIEKFIKRKVKEKT
;
A
#
# COMPACT_ATOMS: atom_id res chain seq x y z
N MET A 1 -20.05 1.04 13.32
CA MET A 1 -19.75 1.92 12.17
C MET A 1 -18.35 2.55 12.25
N LYS A 2 -18.04 3.57 13.08
CA LYS A 2 -16.66 4.13 13.11
C LYS A 2 -15.57 3.12 13.49
N GLU A 3 -15.79 2.27 14.49
CA GLU A 3 -14.75 1.31 14.92
C GLU A 3 -14.63 0.07 14.04
N GLU A 4 -15.65 -0.23 13.23
CA GLU A 4 -15.54 -1.29 12.22
C GLU A 4 -14.71 -0.80 11.04
N ILE A 5 -14.96 0.42 10.57
CA ILE A 5 -14.16 1.04 9.51
C ILE A 5 -12.70 1.20 9.92
N LYS A 6 -12.41 1.63 11.16
CA LYS A 6 -11.01 1.68 11.63
C LYS A 6 -10.34 0.31 11.62
N LYS A 7 -11.03 -0.75 12.06
CA LYS A 7 -10.48 -2.12 11.99
C LYS A 7 -10.26 -2.58 10.56
N GLU A 8 -11.14 -2.19 9.64
CA GLU A 8 -11.04 -2.52 8.23
C GLU A 8 -9.85 -1.80 7.59
N LEU A 9 -9.64 -0.51 7.89
CA LEU A 9 -8.45 0.23 7.47
C LEU A 9 -7.16 -0.39 8.02
N GLU A 10 -7.12 -0.76 9.30
CA GLU A 10 -5.93 -1.43 9.88
C GLU A 10 -5.69 -2.80 9.24
N THR A 11 -6.75 -3.53 8.91
CA THR A 11 -6.65 -4.79 8.17
C THR A 11 -6.05 -4.56 6.78
N LEU A 12 -6.51 -3.53 6.07
CA LEU A 12 -5.99 -3.16 4.76
C LEU A 12 -4.50 -2.75 4.83
N LYS A 13 -4.09 -2.00 5.86
CA LYS A 13 -2.67 -1.69 6.11
C LYS A 13 -1.84 -2.95 6.31
N MET A 14 -2.37 -3.94 7.04
CA MET A 14 -1.70 -5.21 7.26
C MET A 14 -1.55 -6.02 5.95
N MET A 15 -2.59 -6.03 5.10
CA MET A 15 -2.52 -6.66 3.79
C MET A 15 -1.42 -6.05 2.90
N ILE A 16 -1.37 -4.72 2.83
CA ILE A 16 -0.34 -3.99 2.06
C ILE A 16 1.06 -4.33 2.57
N LYS A 17 1.26 -4.40 3.88
CA LYS A 17 2.55 -4.81 4.47
C LYS A 17 2.92 -6.24 4.10
N ASN A 18 1.95 -7.16 4.10
CA ASN A 18 2.20 -8.55 3.73
C ASN A 18 2.58 -8.67 2.24
N TRP A 19 1.87 -7.98 1.35
CA TRP A 19 2.23 -7.91 -0.07
C TRP A 19 3.65 -7.36 -0.25
N LYS A 20 3.98 -6.27 0.44
CA LYS A 20 5.32 -5.68 0.42
C LYS A 20 6.40 -6.70 0.79
N GLU A 21 6.21 -7.47 1.87
CA GLU A 21 7.18 -8.49 2.26
C GLU A 21 7.29 -9.62 1.21
N SER A 22 6.18 -10.07 0.63
CA SER A 22 6.21 -11.05 -0.48
C SER A 22 7.02 -10.55 -1.68
N TYR A 23 6.85 -9.29 -2.08
CA TYR A 23 7.62 -8.70 -3.19
C TYR A 23 9.11 -8.49 -2.84
N LYS A 24 9.44 -8.21 -1.59
CA LYS A 24 10.85 -8.16 -1.13
C LYS A 24 11.54 -9.51 -1.21
N GLU A 25 10.80 -10.60 -0.95
CA GLU A 25 11.29 -11.98 -1.05
C GLU A 25 11.49 -12.40 -2.50
N ILE A 26 10.48 -12.19 -3.36
CA ILE A 26 10.55 -12.49 -4.80
C ILE A 26 11.73 -11.76 -5.45
N GLY A 27 11.85 -10.45 -5.20
CA GLY A 27 12.99 -9.65 -5.58
C GLY A 27 13.30 -9.67 -7.08
N GLY A 28 12.54 -8.91 -7.87
CA GLY A 28 12.78 -8.65 -9.29
C GLY A 28 12.61 -7.17 -9.66
N ILE A 29 12.95 -6.81 -10.90
CA ILE A 29 12.73 -5.44 -11.43
C ILE A 29 11.23 -5.11 -11.43
N ASP A 30 10.40 -6.08 -11.78
CA ASP A 30 8.95 -5.90 -11.92
C ASP A 30 8.22 -5.89 -10.56
N SER A 31 8.86 -6.34 -9.48
CA SER A 31 8.23 -6.43 -8.16
C SER A 31 7.78 -5.07 -7.60
N LEU A 32 8.42 -3.97 -8.02
CA LEU A 32 7.96 -2.63 -7.66
C LEU A 32 6.71 -2.22 -8.44
N GLU A 33 6.67 -2.55 -9.73
CA GLU A 33 5.55 -2.22 -10.61
C GLU A 33 4.32 -3.04 -10.24
N ASP A 34 4.48 -4.32 -9.97
CA ASP A 34 3.39 -5.20 -9.52
C ASP A 34 2.79 -4.73 -8.18
N PHE A 35 3.63 -4.39 -7.20
CA PHE A 35 3.14 -3.88 -5.91
C PHE A 35 2.42 -2.53 -6.05
N ARG A 36 2.92 -1.64 -6.91
CA ARG A 36 2.25 -0.38 -7.24
C ARG A 36 0.91 -0.63 -7.91
N PHE A 37 0.85 -1.57 -8.85
CA PHE A 37 -0.37 -1.93 -9.56
C PHE A 37 -1.45 -2.43 -8.58
N GLU A 38 -1.09 -3.29 -7.62
CA GLU A 38 -2.05 -3.74 -6.60
C GLU A 38 -2.60 -2.59 -5.74
N ILE A 39 -1.78 -1.61 -5.37
CA ILE A 39 -2.23 -0.43 -4.63
C ILE A 39 -3.19 0.40 -5.50
N ASP A 40 -2.80 0.69 -6.74
CA ASP A 40 -3.57 1.55 -7.65
C ASP A 40 -4.91 0.93 -8.06
N GLU A 41 -4.97 -0.39 -8.26
CA GLU A 41 -6.16 -1.08 -8.78
C GLU A 41 -7.06 -1.69 -7.69
N ILE A 42 -6.53 -1.93 -6.48
CA ILE A 42 -7.30 -2.56 -5.39
C ILE A 42 -7.53 -1.56 -4.26
N VAL A 43 -6.46 -0.97 -3.73
CA VAL A 43 -6.52 -0.14 -2.51
C VAL A 43 -7.19 1.21 -2.79
N TYR A 44 -6.75 1.92 -3.83
CA TYR A 44 -7.27 3.26 -4.14
C TYR A 44 -8.76 3.28 -4.49
N PRO A 45 -9.30 2.37 -5.33
CA PRO A 45 -10.73 2.34 -5.63
C PRO A 45 -11.57 2.07 -4.37
N TYR A 46 -11.08 1.20 -3.50
CA TYR A 46 -11.74 0.88 -2.24
C TYR A 46 -11.78 2.08 -1.28
N LEU A 47 -10.63 2.74 -1.03
CA LEU A 47 -10.56 3.95 -0.20
C LEU A 47 -11.42 5.09 -0.76
N ARG A 48 -11.40 5.26 -2.09
CA ARG A 48 -12.25 6.25 -2.77
C ARG A 48 -13.72 5.97 -2.53
N ASN A 49 -14.14 4.70 -2.57
CA ASN A 49 -15.53 4.32 -2.30
C ASN A 49 -15.92 4.62 -0.85
N LEU A 50 -15.07 4.29 0.12
CA LEU A 50 -15.29 4.63 1.53
C LEU A 50 -15.46 6.15 1.74
N TYR A 51 -14.66 6.95 1.04
CA TYR A 51 -14.74 8.41 1.12
C TYR A 51 -16.06 8.93 0.52
N ILE A 52 -16.40 8.51 -0.69
CA ILE A 52 -17.62 8.97 -1.40
C ILE A 52 -18.89 8.59 -0.64
N THR A 53 -18.89 7.43 -0.01
CA THR A 53 -20.02 6.95 0.80
C THR A 53 -20.03 7.50 2.23
N GLY A 54 -19.04 8.34 2.59
CA GLY A 54 -18.98 9.03 3.89
C GLY A 54 -18.55 8.16 5.06
N HIS A 55 -17.97 6.98 4.81
CA HIS A 55 -17.44 6.09 5.86
C HIS A 55 -16.12 6.59 6.43
N ILE A 56 -15.33 7.31 5.63
CA ILE A 56 -14.10 7.98 6.05
C ILE A 56 -14.12 9.45 5.65
N THR A 57 -13.44 10.27 6.43
CA THR A 57 -13.18 11.68 6.13
C THR A 57 -12.10 11.82 5.06
N PHE A 58 -12.01 13.03 4.49
CA PHE A 58 -10.92 13.36 3.58
C PHE A 58 -9.54 13.28 4.27
N GLU A 59 -9.47 13.63 5.56
CA GLU A 59 -8.23 13.53 6.34
C GLU A 59 -7.77 12.08 6.52
N GLU A 60 -8.68 11.18 6.88
CA GLU A 60 -8.41 9.73 6.98
C GLU A 60 -8.00 9.14 5.62
N LEU A 61 -8.65 9.56 4.53
CA LEU A 61 -8.23 9.18 3.18
C LEU A 61 -6.79 9.64 2.90
N GLN A 62 -6.48 10.92 3.13
CA GLN A 62 -5.15 11.47 2.90
C GLN A 62 -4.07 10.82 3.76
N GLU A 63 -4.39 10.49 5.02
CA GLU A 63 -3.49 9.75 5.90
C GLU A 63 -3.20 8.35 5.35
N PHE A 64 -4.21 7.65 4.87
CA PHE A 64 -4.03 6.33 4.29
C PHE A 64 -3.23 6.39 2.98
N MET A 65 -3.48 7.37 2.11
CA MET A 65 -2.73 7.56 0.88
C MET A 65 -1.23 7.81 1.17
N ARG A 66 -0.92 8.65 2.17
CA ARG A 66 0.46 8.86 2.62
C ARG A 66 1.11 7.57 3.11
N PHE A 67 0.37 6.73 3.85
CA PHE A 67 0.86 5.41 4.24
C PHE A 67 1.20 4.55 3.01
N CYS A 68 0.35 4.50 1.99
CA CYS A 68 0.65 3.76 0.74
C CYS A 68 1.92 4.29 0.05
N ASP A 69 2.08 5.62 -0.05
CA ASP A 69 3.26 6.26 -0.65
C ASP A 69 4.55 5.94 0.11
N GLU A 70 4.49 5.90 1.45
CA GLU A 70 5.61 5.52 2.31
C GLU A 70 6.02 4.06 2.10
N GLU A 71 5.06 3.14 2.00
CA GLU A 71 5.31 1.72 1.76
C GLU A 71 5.93 1.49 0.37
N LEU A 72 5.42 2.17 -0.67
CA LEU A 72 6.01 2.19 -2.02
C LEU A 72 7.45 2.70 -2.02
N SER A 73 7.68 3.81 -1.33
CA SER A 73 9.02 4.41 -1.21
C SER A 73 10.01 3.49 -0.48
N GLN A 74 9.54 2.75 0.53
CA GLN A 74 10.37 1.80 1.27
C GLN A 74 10.80 0.62 0.39
N ILE A 75 9.87 0.01 -0.36
CA ILE A 75 10.20 -1.13 -1.22
C ILE A 75 11.06 -0.71 -2.41
N GLU A 76 10.82 0.47 -3.01
CA GLU A 76 11.66 1.01 -4.07
C GLU A 76 13.11 1.15 -3.59
N LYS A 77 13.33 1.73 -2.41
CA LYS A 77 14.67 1.84 -1.80
C LYS A 77 15.31 0.47 -1.56
N PHE A 78 14.52 -0.51 -1.13
CA PHE A 78 15.00 -1.87 -0.88
C PHE A 78 15.43 -2.56 -2.17
N ILE A 79 14.58 -2.54 -3.22
CA ILE A 79 14.88 -3.16 -4.52
C ILE A 79 16.11 -2.49 -5.15
N LYS A 80 16.17 -1.15 -5.14
CA LYS A 80 17.35 -0.41 -5.65
C LYS A 80 18.65 -0.79 -4.95
N ARG A 81 18.62 -1.07 -3.64
CA ARG A 81 19.79 -1.57 -2.89
C ARG A 81 20.15 -2.99 -3.32
N LYS A 82 19.17 -3.91 -3.35
CA LYS A 82 19.38 -5.30 -3.79
C LYS A 82 19.96 -5.41 -5.20
N VAL A 83 19.53 -4.57 -6.14
CA VAL A 83 20.05 -4.55 -7.52
C VAL A 83 21.50 -4.07 -7.55
N LYS A 84 21.84 -3.02 -6.79
CA LYS A 84 23.22 -2.51 -6.68
C LYS A 84 24.18 -3.52 -6.05
N GLU A 85 23.74 -4.32 -5.09
CA GLU A 85 24.58 -5.35 -4.45
C GLU A 85 24.83 -6.56 -5.36
N LYS A 86 24.00 -6.76 -6.39
CA LYS A 86 24.13 -7.84 -7.38
C LYS A 86 24.92 -7.46 -8.64
N THR A 87 25.32 -6.19 -8.78
CA THR A 87 26.06 -5.65 -9.94
C THR A 87 27.49 -5.31 -9.54
#